data_AF-A0A2V8QHK4-F1
#
_entry.id   AF-A0A2V8QHK4-F1
#
_cell.length_a   1.000
_cell.length_b   1.000
_cell.length_c   1.000
_cell.angle_alpha   90.00
_cell.angle_beta   90.00
_cell.angle_gamma   90.00
#
_symmetry.space_group_name_H-M   'P 1'
#
loop_
_entity.id
_entity.type
_entity.pdbx_description
1 polymer ?
#
loop_
_entity_poly.entity_id
_entity_poly.type
_entity_poly.pdbx_seq_one_letter_code
_entity_poly.pdbx_strand_id
1 'polypeptide(L)'
;MLLTQISTLKSSAQSVLLNSIDRENDLYNHDRNATMVASPPAEEAKTSTHSVPPGFVPDPISLSSRNPGKFGLIELAYLDVYTILKSDNQCSSLFGGPLAISALNELVRQVKPRYLDKRIAIRMSGQITTMQSNATGFMFRSFERVEVNLSGSFYRTNNHNSVVYEFLPNTRETRVVVLLHELGHMVKKNKTEWVLPDDGTNASLSVQNSLSQEGNLEVALTFSDAPAK
;
A
#
# COMPACT_ATOMS: atom_id res chain seq x y z
N MET A 1 14.15 13.41 15.84
CA MET A 1 13.58 14.77 15.93
C MET A 1 12.59 15.02 14.78
N LEU A 2 11.68 14.08 14.51
CA LEU A 2 10.69 14.20 13.44
C LEU A 2 9.51 13.21 13.67
N LEU A 3 9.24 12.70 14.89
CA LEU A 3 8.59 13.47 15.99
C LEU A 3 8.90 13.02 17.46
N THR A 4 9.60 11.94 17.78
CA THR A 4 11.05 11.80 17.64
C THR A 4 11.29 10.38 17.15
N GLN A 5 10.93 10.18 15.88
CA GLN A 5 10.79 8.90 15.15
C GLN A 5 9.39 8.24 15.27
N ILE A 6 8.32 9.02 15.54
CA ILE A 6 6.96 8.59 15.97
C ILE A 6 6.92 8.23 17.49
N SER A 7 8.06 7.78 18.01
CA SER A 7 8.59 7.64 19.39
C SER A 7 7.77 6.93 20.47
N THR A 8 6.46 6.91 20.34
CA THR A 8 5.52 6.91 21.47
C THR A 8 4.14 6.65 20.90
N LEU A 9 3.93 5.54 20.17
CA LEU A 9 2.57 5.07 19.85
C LEU A 9 2.10 4.31 21.09
N LYS A 10 1.62 5.07 22.08
CA LYS A 10 1.66 4.72 23.52
C LYS A 10 1.09 3.32 23.88
N SER A 11 2.03 2.41 24.15
CA SER A 11 2.11 1.54 25.34
C SER A 11 1.38 0.19 25.46
N SER A 12 0.75 -0.39 24.43
CA SER A 12 0.47 -1.84 24.51
C SER A 12 0.46 -2.61 23.19
N ALA A 13 0.22 -1.97 22.05
CA ALA A 13 0.31 -2.64 20.75
C ALA A 13 1.76 -2.71 20.21
N GLN A 14 2.64 -1.79 20.61
CA GLN A 14 4.03 -1.75 20.14
C GLN A 14 4.98 -2.78 20.77
N SER A 15 4.67 -3.40 21.92
CA SER A 15 5.57 -4.41 22.49
C SER A 15 5.52 -5.74 21.75
N VAL A 16 4.49 -5.97 20.94
CA VAL A 16 4.36 -7.16 20.08
C VAL A 16 5.15 -6.96 18.78
N LEU A 17 5.13 -5.73 18.23
CA LEU A 17 5.89 -5.34 17.03
C LEU A 17 7.42 -5.36 17.18
N LEU A 18 7.96 -5.19 18.39
CA LEU A 18 9.42 -5.17 18.62
C LEU A 18 9.98 -6.47 19.23
N ASN A 19 9.18 -7.30 19.90
CA ASN A 19 9.70 -8.55 20.51
C ASN A 19 9.62 -9.78 19.59
N SER A 20 8.95 -9.70 18.43
CA SER A 20 8.84 -10.84 17.51
C SER A 20 9.95 -10.93 16.47
N ILE A 21 10.82 -9.92 16.36
CA ILE A 21 11.80 -9.80 15.25
C ILE A 21 13.23 -10.23 15.66
N ASP A 22 13.49 -10.49 16.94
CA ASP A 22 14.79 -11.02 17.42
C ASP A 22 14.90 -12.57 17.36
N ARG A 23 13.94 -13.29 16.76
CA ARG A 23 13.89 -14.76 16.87
C ARG A 23 13.90 -15.59 15.58
N GLU A 24 14.03 -14.99 14.40
CA GLU A 24 14.09 -15.75 13.14
C GLU A 24 15.18 -15.25 12.19
N ASN A 25 16.45 -15.37 12.59
CA ASN A 25 17.58 -15.23 11.66
C ASN A 25 18.56 -16.42 11.64
N ASP A 26 18.20 -17.56 12.25
CA ASP A 26 19.08 -18.75 12.34
C ASP A 26 18.67 -19.95 11.48
N LEU A 27 17.65 -19.85 10.63
CA LEU A 27 17.14 -21.04 9.90
C LEU A 27 16.81 -20.75 8.44
N TYR A 28 17.82 -20.34 7.65
CA TYR A 28 17.79 -20.65 6.21
C TYR A 28 19.18 -20.69 5.60
N ASN A 29 19.93 -21.74 5.94
CA ASN A 29 21.10 -22.15 5.18
C ASN A 29 21.21 -23.67 5.30
N HIS A 30 20.55 -24.41 4.42
CA HIS A 30 20.99 -25.73 3.96
C HIS A 30 20.27 -26.14 2.67
N ASP A 31 21.04 -26.82 1.82
CA ASP A 31 20.65 -27.60 0.63
C ASP A 31 20.45 -26.87 -0.70
N ARG A 32 21.58 -26.63 -1.37
CA ARG A 32 21.68 -26.74 -2.83
C ARG A 32 22.52 -27.97 -3.17
N ASN A 33 21.88 -29.01 -3.71
CA ASN A 33 22.55 -30.04 -4.49
C ASN A 33 21.92 -30.14 -5.89
N ALA A 34 22.81 -30.39 -6.86
CA ALA A 34 22.65 -30.11 -8.27
C ALA A 34 21.84 -31.15 -9.05
N THR A 35 21.22 -30.72 -10.15
CA THR A 35 20.92 -31.57 -11.30
C THR A 35 21.05 -30.72 -12.56
N MET A 36 22.03 -31.06 -13.40
CA MET A 36 22.23 -30.46 -14.72
C MET A 36 21.46 -31.26 -15.76
N VAL A 37 20.59 -30.59 -16.52
CA VAL A 37 20.06 -31.07 -17.80
C VAL A 37 20.32 -30.00 -18.84
N ALA A 38 21.04 -30.37 -19.90
CA ALA A 38 21.40 -29.49 -20.99
C ALA A 38 20.18 -29.17 -21.87
N SER A 39 20.07 -27.91 -22.30
CA SER A 39 19.09 -27.44 -23.29
C SER A 39 19.77 -26.54 -24.33
N PRO A 40 19.20 -26.47 -25.55
CA PRO A 40 19.86 -25.99 -26.77
C PRO A 40 20.04 -24.45 -26.86
N PRO A 41 20.88 -23.95 -27.79
CA PRO A 41 21.29 -22.55 -27.84
C PRO A 41 20.15 -21.62 -28.25
N ALA A 42 19.84 -20.66 -27.39
CA ALA A 42 18.87 -19.60 -27.61
C ALA A 42 19.52 -18.43 -28.36
N GLU A 43 18.78 -17.93 -29.35
CA GLU A 43 19.05 -16.70 -30.09
C GLU A 43 18.99 -15.49 -29.13
N GLU A 44 20.14 -14.81 -28.95
CA GLU A 44 20.32 -13.71 -28.01
C GLU A 44 19.52 -12.47 -28.42
N ALA A 45 18.29 -12.37 -27.95
CA ALA A 45 17.61 -11.09 -27.84
C ALA A 45 18.37 -10.24 -26.81
N LYS A 46 19.19 -9.28 -27.29
CA LYS A 46 19.86 -8.25 -26.49
C LYS A 46 18.83 -7.42 -25.72
N THR A 47 18.42 -7.93 -24.58
CA THR A 47 17.57 -7.22 -23.63
C THR A 47 18.48 -6.20 -22.95
N SER A 48 18.41 -4.95 -23.39
CA SER A 48 19.11 -3.84 -22.75
C SER A 48 18.49 -3.64 -21.36
N THR A 49 19.07 -4.28 -20.35
CA THR A 49 18.71 -4.08 -18.95
C THR A 49 19.17 -2.69 -18.56
N HIS A 50 18.27 -1.71 -18.63
CA HIS A 50 18.52 -0.38 -18.08
C HIS A 50 18.59 -0.52 -16.56
N SER A 51 19.80 -0.62 -16.01
CA SER A 51 20.05 -0.69 -14.58
C SER A 51 19.68 0.65 -13.94
N VAL A 52 18.59 0.68 -13.19
CA VAL A 52 18.20 1.85 -12.39
C VAL A 52 19.34 2.16 -11.41
N PRO A 53 19.80 3.42 -11.30
CA PRO A 53 20.82 3.79 -10.33
C PRO A 53 20.42 3.38 -8.91
N PRO A 54 21.35 2.82 -8.12
CA PRO A 54 21.13 2.57 -6.70
C PRO A 54 20.66 3.86 -6.01
N GLY A 55 19.54 3.80 -5.29
CA GLY A 55 19.00 4.95 -4.57
C GLY A 55 18.11 5.89 -5.39
N PHE A 56 17.67 5.51 -6.59
CA PHE A 56 16.66 6.30 -7.31
C PHE A 56 15.33 6.32 -6.54
N VAL A 57 14.83 7.54 -6.27
CA VAL A 57 13.52 7.77 -5.65
C VAL A 57 12.65 8.51 -6.66
N PRO A 58 11.50 7.96 -7.07
CA PRO A 58 10.58 8.67 -7.96
C PRO A 58 10.14 10.01 -7.34
N ASP A 59 10.13 11.06 -8.16
CA ASP A 59 9.68 12.37 -7.72
C ASP A 59 8.20 12.34 -7.31
N PRO A 60 7.79 13.16 -6.33
CA PRO A 60 6.40 13.27 -5.97
C PRO A 60 5.59 13.90 -7.11
N ILE A 61 4.30 13.59 -7.20
CA ILE A 61 3.42 14.27 -8.15
C ILE A 61 3.34 15.76 -7.83
N SER A 62 3.20 16.59 -8.87
CA SER A 62 2.86 17.99 -8.69
C SER A 62 1.43 18.08 -8.16
N LEU A 63 1.31 18.33 -6.84
CA LEU A 63 0.03 18.54 -6.17
C LEU A 63 -0.47 19.94 -6.56
N SER A 64 -1.23 20.01 -7.66
CA SER A 64 -1.86 21.24 -8.11
C SER A 64 -3.07 21.56 -7.21
N SER A 65 -2.82 22.08 -6.02
CA SER A 65 -3.91 22.60 -5.18
C SER A 65 -4.51 23.83 -5.87
N ARG A 66 -5.84 23.85 -6.06
CA ARG A 66 -6.57 25.00 -6.60
C ARG A 66 -6.34 26.27 -5.77
N ASN A 67 -6.00 26.11 -4.49
CA ASN A 67 -5.63 27.19 -3.57
C ASN A 67 -4.18 26.98 -3.11
N PRO A 68 -3.22 27.79 -3.56
CA PRO A 68 -1.84 27.70 -3.10
C PRO A 68 -1.81 27.83 -1.58
N GLY A 69 -1.33 26.79 -0.89
CA GLY A 69 -1.24 26.75 0.57
C GLY A 69 -2.35 25.97 1.29
N LYS A 70 -3.32 25.36 0.58
CA LYS A 70 -4.28 24.43 1.17
C LYS A 70 -4.29 23.09 0.43
N PHE A 71 -3.58 22.12 1.00
CA PHE A 71 -3.70 20.72 0.60
C PHE A 71 -5.03 20.14 1.09
N GLY A 72 -5.70 19.38 0.22
CA GLY A 72 -6.83 18.56 0.65
C GLY A 72 -6.38 17.34 1.45
N LEU A 73 -7.34 16.58 1.98
CA LEU A 73 -7.06 15.45 2.85
C LEU A 73 -6.36 14.29 2.12
N ILE A 74 -6.61 14.12 0.82
CA ILE A 74 -5.91 13.11 -0.01
C ILE A 74 -4.46 13.53 -0.23
N GLU A 75 -4.21 14.80 -0.53
CA GLU A 75 -2.85 15.31 -0.73
C GLU A 75 -2.01 15.22 0.55
N LEU A 76 -2.60 15.50 1.71
CA LEU A 76 -1.92 15.32 2.99
C LEU A 76 -1.58 13.84 3.26
N ALA A 77 -2.56 12.95 3.07
CA ALA A 77 -2.33 11.51 3.23
C ALA A 77 -1.29 10.97 2.23
N TYR A 78 -1.29 11.47 1.00
CA TYR A 78 -0.28 11.17 0.00
C TYR A 78 1.13 11.55 0.47
N LEU A 79 1.32 12.75 1.02
CA LEU A 79 2.64 13.20 1.51
C LEU A 79 3.14 12.33 2.68
N ASP A 80 2.22 11.89 3.54
CA ASP A 80 2.53 10.98 4.64
C ASP A 80 2.99 9.61 4.12
N VAL A 81 2.24 9.00 3.21
CA VAL A 81 2.59 7.71 2.58
C VAL A 81 3.88 7.83 1.77
N TYR A 82 4.05 8.91 1.02
CA TYR A 82 5.29 9.20 0.28
C TYR A 82 6.50 9.21 1.22
N THR A 83 6.39 9.82 2.40
CA THR A 83 7.47 9.86 3.39
C THR A 83 7.82 8.46 3.92
N ILE A 84 6.81 7.62 4.15
CA ILE A 84 6.98 6.21 4.55
C ILE A 84 7.73 5.43 3.47
N LEU A 85 7.27 5.51 2.22
CA LEU A 85 7.85 4.75 1.09
C LEU A 85 9.25 5.25 0.71
N LYS A 86 9.50 6.55 0.81
CA LYS A 86 10.82 7.13 0.50
C LYS A 86 11.90 6.64 1.46
N SER A 87 11.52 6.34 2.70
CA SER A 87 12.47 5.94 3.75
C SER A 87 12.77 4.44 3.68
N ASP A 88 13.99 4.05 4.00
CA ASP A 88 14.37 2.64 4.13
C ASP A 88 13.85 2.09 5.47
N ASN A 89 12.74 1.37 5.43
CA ASN A 89 12.09 0.77 6.58
C ASN A 89 11.26 -0.46 6.17
N GLN A 90 10.87 -1.29 7.14
CA GLN A 90 10.13 -2.53 6.89
C GLN A 90 8.81 -2.31 6.13
N CYS A 91 8.08 -1.23 6.43
CA CYS A 91 6.84 -0.91 5.73
C CYS A 91 7.13 -0.59 4.26
N SER A 92 8.09 0.28 3.95
CA SER A 92 8.49 0.57 2.57
C SER A 92 8.91 -0.69 1.82
N SER A 93 9.73 -1.54 2.44
CA SER A 93 10.19 -2.81 1.86
C SER A 93 9.04 -3.76 1.49
N LEU A 94 7.97 -3.79 2.29
CA LEU A 94 6.76 -4.59 2.00
C LEU A 94 6.11 -4.21 0.65
N PHE A 95 6.12 -2.92 0.30
CA PHE A 95 5.54 -2.40 -0.94
C PHE A 95 6.52 -2.37 -2.12
N GLY A 96 7.78 -2.80 -1.94
CA GLY A 96 8.82 -2.74 -2.96
C GLY A 96 9.73 -1.50 -2.89
N GLY A 97 9.81 -0.87 -1.72
CA GLY A 97 10.74 0.23 -1.44
C GLY A 97 10.31 1.56 -2.06
N PRO A 98 11.25 2.51 -2.24
CA PRO A 98 10.98 3.80 -2.86
C PRO A 98 10.38 3.72 -4.28
N LEU A 99 10.58 2.61 -5.00
CA LEU A 99 10.02 2.43 -6.34
C LEU A 99 8.48 2.41 -6.35
N ALA A 100 7.86 1.95 -5.24
CA ALA A 100 6.42 1.93 -5.02
C ALA A 100 5.77 3.31 -5.10
N ILE A 101 6.55 4.38 -4.94
CA ILE A 101 6.09 5.76 -5.15
C ILE A 101 5.52 5.95 -6.55
N SER A 102 6.01 5.22 -7.56
CA SER A 102 5.45 5.28 -8.92
C SER A 102 3.98 4.85 -8.96
N ALA A 103 3.63 3.79 -8.22
CA ALA A 103 2.26 3.30 -8.12
C ALA A 103 1.39 4.24 -7.25
N LEU A 104 1.93 4.77 -6.14
CA LEU A 104 1.25 5.77 -5.31
C LEU A 104 0.91 7.04 -6.11
N ASN A 105 1.87 7.51 -6.92
CA ASN A 105 1.70 8.67 -7.79
C ASN A 105 0.55 8.46 -8.78
N GLU A 106 0.46 7.25 -9.35
CA GLU A 106 -0.61 6.90 -10.27
C GLU A 106 -1.96 6.74 -9.56
N LEU A 107 -1.99 6.09 -8.39
CA LEU A 107 -3.18 5.96 -7.56
C LEU A 107 -3.83 7.33 -7.32
N VAL A 108 -3.07 8.27 -6.77
CA VAL A 108 -3.60 9.59 -6.36
C VAL A 108 -4.05 10.44 -7.55
N ARG A 109 -3.40 10.31 -8.72
CA ARG A 109 -3.86 10.98 -9.95
C ARG A 109 -5.25 10.54 -10.40
N GLN A 110 -5.60 9.29 -10.13
CA GLN A 110 -6.87 8.71 -10.58
C GLN A 110 -8.01 8.88 -9.57
N VAL A 111 -7.71 9.21 -8.32
CA VAL A 111 -8.72 9.37 -7.26
C VAL A 111 -9.74 10.44 -7.65
N LYS A 112 -11.01 10.03 -7.74
CA LYS A 112 -12.15 10.92 -7.92
C LYS A 112 -13.03 10.92 -6.67
N PRO A 113 -13.41 12.09 -6.14
CA PRO A 113 -14.33 12.16 -5.01
C PRO A 113 -15.73 11.71 -5.42
N ARG A 114 -16.36 10.84 -4.63
CA ARG A 114 -17.74 10.35 -4.83
C ARG A 114 -18.45 10.15 -3.50
N TYR A 115 -19.78 10.11 -3.55
CA TYR A 115 -20.59 9.61 -2.43
C TYR A 115 -20.87 8.13 -2.66
N LEU A 116 -20.39 7.28 -1.74
CA LEU A 116 -20.57 5.82 -1.75
C LEU A 116 -21.21 5.36 -0.44
N ASP A 117 -21.49 4.06 -0.31
CA ASP A 117 -21.87 3.45 0.98
C ASP A 117 -20.82 3.83 2.04
N LYS A 118 -21.26 4.27 3.22
CA LYS A 118 -20.39 4.73 4.33
C LYS A 118 -19.35 3.69 4.76
N ARG A 119 -19.58 2.43 4.40
CA ARG A 119 -18.67 1.29 4.60
C ARG A 119 -17.56 1.18 3.56
N ILE A 120 -17.41 2.15 2.68
CA ILE A 120 -16.37 2.15 1.66
C ILE A 120 -15.52 3.38 1.92
N ALA A 121 -14.21 3.21 2.11
CA ALA A 121 -13.28 4.33 2.22
C ALA A 121 -12.83 4.78 0.83
N ILE A 122 -12.26 3.84 0.06
CA ILE A 122 -11.93 3.98 -1.35
C ILE A 122 -12.49 2.77 -2.08
N ARG A 123 -12.88 2.97 -3.34
CA ARG A 123 -13.28 1.90 -4.27
C ARG A 123 -12.38 1.93 -5.49
N MET A 124 -11.69 0.82 -5.75
CA MET A 124 -11.00 0.57 -7.02
C MET A 124 -11.82 -0.43 -7.85
N SER A 125 -12.04 -0.17 -9.13
CA SER A 125 -12.88 -1.03 -9.97
C SER A 125 -12.63 -0.84 -11.46
N GLY A 126 -13.20 -1.74 -12.27
CA GLY A 126 -13.11 -1.73 -13.73
C GLY A 126 -11.94 -2.56 -14.25
N GLN A 127 -11.52 -2.30 -15.49
CA GLN A 127 -10.41 -3.04 -16.09
C GLN A 127 -9.10 -2.82 -15.34
N ILE A 128 -8.38 -3.92 -15.06
CA ILE A 128 -7.04 -3.88 -14.47
C ILE A 128 -6.01 -3.90 -15.58
N THR A 129 -5.07 -2.96 -15.53
CA THR A 129 -3.97 -2.86 -16.49
C THR A 129 -2.64 -2.97 -15.77
N THR A 130 -1.68 -3.69 -16.36
CA THR A 130 -0.31 -3.71 -15.87
C THR A 130 0.43 -2.53 -16.48
N MET A 131 0.95 -1.65 -15.62
CA MET A 131 1.75 -0.50 -16.01
C MET A 131 3.22 -0.73 -15.65
N GLN A 132 4.11 -0.09 -16.39
CA GLN A 132 5.52 -0.02 -16.08
C GLN A 132 5.93 1.45 -16.00
N SER A 133 6.58 1.84 -14.90
CA SER A 133 7.15 3.17 -14.77
C SER A 133 8.32 3.34 -15.73
N ASN A 134 8.24 4.30 -16.65
CA ASN A 134 9.32 4.57 -17.61
C ASN A 134 10.64 4.97 -16.91
N ALA A 135 10.55 5.62 -15.74
CA ALA A 135 11.72 6.09 -15.02
C ALA A 135 12.47 4.96 -14.30
N THR A 136 11.75 3.93 -13.83
CA THR A 136 12.30 2.91 -12.92
C THR A 136 12.14 1.47 -13.39
N GLY A 137 11.40 1.23 -14.47
CA GLY A 137 10.98 -0.11 -14.87
C GLY A 137 10.07 -0.80 -13.86
N PHE A 138 9.65 -0.13 -12.78
CA PHE A 138 8.80 -0.70 -11.73
C PHE A 138 7.41 -1.02 -12.29
N MET A 139 6.99 -2.27 -12.13
CA MET A 139 5.70 -2.75 -12.62
C MET A 139 4.65 -2.72 -11.51
N PHE A 140 3.45 -2.25 -11.83
CA PHE A 140 2.33 -2.18 -10.89
C PHE A 140 1.00 -2.34 -11.64
N ARG A 141 -0.07 -2.70 -10.94
CA ARG A 141 -1.42 -2.72 -11.51
C ARG A 141 -2.09 -1.36 -11.31
N SER A 142 -2.87 -0.97 -12.30
CA SER A 142 -3.71 0.22 -12.30
C SER A 142 -5.14 -0.18 -12.58
N PHE A 143 -6.08 0.48 -11.92
CA PHE A 143 -7.51 0.22 -12.05
C PHE A 143 -8.15 1.33 -12.88
N GLU A 144 -9.10 0.97 -13.74
CA GLU A 144 -9.81 1.95 -14.58
C GLU A 144 -10.43 3.11 -13.76
N ARG A 145 -10.93 2.81 -12.56
CA ARG A 145 -11.59 3.79 -11.68
C ARG A 145 -11.13 3.64 -10.24
N VAL A 146 -10.72 4.77 -9.64
CA VAL A 146 -10.41 4.92 -8.22
C VAL A 146 -11.29 6.03 -7.65
N GLU A 147 -12.11 5.71 -6.65
CA GLU A 147 -13.10 6.64 -6.10
C GLU A 147 -12.97 6.73 -4.59
N VAL A 148 -12.70 7.93 -4.06
CA VAL A 148 -12.68 8.16 -2.61
C VAL A 148 -14.07 8.56 -2.12
N ASN A 149 -14.52 7.95 -1.03
CA ASN A 149 -15.84 8.19 -0.47
C ASN A 149 -15.87 9.41 0.46
N LEU A 150 -16.59 10.45 0.05
CA LEU A 150 -16.86 11.66 0.87
C LEU A 150 -17.76 11.39 2.09
N SER A 151 -18.46 10.25 2.10
CA SER A 151 -19.28 9.78 3.23
C SER A 151 -18.60 8.73 4.09
N GLY A 152 -17.39 8.28 3.72
CA GLY A 152 -16.71 7.16 4.36
C GLY A 152 -15.74 7.58 5.46
N SER A 153 -15.04 6.59 6.01
CA SER A 153 -14.05 6.77 7.08
C SER A 153 -12.86 7.66 6.71
N PHE A 154 -12.65 7.94 5.41
CA PHE A 154 -11.62 8.86 4.95
C PHE A 154 -11.93 10.33 5.33
N TYR A 155 -13.22 10.73 5.29
CA TYR A 155 -13.66 12.14 5.43
C TYR A 155 -14.59 12.39 6.63
N ARG A 156 -15.35 11.38 7.09
CA ARG A 156 -16.37 11.59 8.13
C ARG A 156 -15.97 11.01 9.49
N THR A 157 -16.34 11.72 10.54
CA THR A 157 -16.09 11.39 11.95
C THR A 157 -17.24 10.65 12.64
N ASN A 158 -18.38 10.42 11.96
CA ASN A 158 -19.60 9.99 12.63
C ASN A 158 -19.42 8.65 13.35
N ASN A 159 -19.93 8.59 14.60
CA ASN A 159 -19.92 7.53 15.64
C ASN A 159 -20.41 6.13 15.23
N HIS A 160 -20.25 5.72 13.99
CA HIS A 160 -20.41 4.32 13.63
C HIS A 160 -19.13 3.60 14.07
N ASN A 161 -19.29 2.44 14.71
CA ASN A 161 -18.22 1.51 15.11
C ASN A 161 -17.47 0.93 13.88
N SER A 162 -17.23 1.71 12.83
CA SER A 162 -16.25 1.39 11.80
C SER A 162 -14.89 1.72 12.39
N VAL A 163 -14.44 0.85 13.29
CA VAL A 163 -13.07 0.89 13.77
C VAL A 163 -12.24 0.33 12.63
N VAL A 164 -11.41 1.17 12.01
CA VAL A 164 -10.25 0.67 11.27
C VAL A 164 -9.24 0.27 12.35
N TYR A 165 -9.58 -0.86 13.01
CA TYR A 165 -9.07 -1.55 14.21
C TYR A 165 -8.51 -0.73 15.39
N GLU A 166 -7.79 0.37 15.16
CA GLU A 166 -7.21 1.23 16.20
C GLU A 166 -7.41 2.73 15.95
N PHE A 167 -7.71 3.13 14.71
CA PHE A 167 -7.81 4.54 14.34
C PHE A 167 -9.25 4.97 14.13
N LEU A 168 -9.59 6.12 14.72
CA LEU A 168 -10.90 6.72 14.55
C LEU A 168 -11.08 7.21 13.10
N PRO A 169 -12.30 7.14 12.54
CA PRO A 169 -12.61 7.72 11.24
C PRO A 169 -12.16 9.19 11.12
N ASN A 170 -11.75 9.57 9.92
CA ASN A 170 -11.26 10.92 9.57
C ASN A 170 -10.03 11.37 10.38
N THR A 171 -9.24 10.44 10.93
CA THR A 171 -7.91 10.74 11.47
C THR A 171 -6.84 10.71 10.38
N ARG A 172 -5.66 11.28 10.68
CA ARG A 172 -4.52 11.26 9.76
C ARG A 172 -4.08 9.82 9.52
N GLU A 173 -4.02 9.05 10.59
CA GLU A 173 -3.60 7.65 10.64
C GLU A 173 -4.53 6.79 9.79
N THR A 174 -5.86 6.90 9.94
CA THR A 174 -6.82 6.17 9.09
C THR A 174 -6.62 6.47 7.61
N ARG A 175 -6.36 7.73 7.22
CA ARG A 175 -6.16 8.08 5.82
C ARG A 175 -4.89 7.47 5.22
N VAL A 176 -3.80 7.46 6.00
CA VAL A 176 -2.53 6.83 5.61
C VAL A 176 -2.73 5.33 5.44
N VAL A 177 -3.37 4.69 6.41
CA VAL A 177 -3.67 3.25 6.44
C VAL A 177 -4.53 2.85 5.24
N VAL A 178 -5.59 3.60 4.94
CA VAL A 178 -6.43 3.39 3.75
C VAL A 178 -5.60 3.51 2.47
N LEU A 179 -4.79 4.55 2.31
CA LEU A 179 -3.97 4.68 1.09
C LEU A 179 -2.91 3.58 0.94
N LEU A 180 -2.29 3.14 2.03
CA LEU A 180 -1.36 2.01 2.02
C LEU A 180 -2.07 0.70 1.64
N HIS A 181 -3.28 0.48 2.14
CA HIS A 181 -4.11 -0.65 1.73
C HIS A 181 -4.37 -0.63 0.21
N GLU A 182 -4.86 0.49 -0.33
CA GLU A 182 -5.10 0.61 -1.77
C GLU A 182 -3.82 0.46 -2.60
N LEU A 183 -2.69 0.94 -2.09
CA LEU A 183 -1.38 0.73 -2.73
C LEU A 183 -0.97 -0.74 -2.74
N GLY A 184 -1.29 -1.51 -1.68
CA GLY A 184 -0.99 -2.93 -1.57
C GLY A 184 -1.66 -3.74 -2.67
N HIS A 185 -2.84 -3.32 -3.10
CA HIS A 185 -3.45 -3.86 -4.30
C HIS A 185 -2.58 -3.57 -5.52
N MET A 186 -2.08 -2.36 -5.67
CA MET A 186 -1.36 -1.96 -6.89
C MET A 186 0.04 -2.56 -7.06
N VAL A 187 0.72 -2.97 -5.99
CA VAL A 187 2.15 -3.35 -6.07
C VAL A 187 2.41 -4.83 -5.82
N LYS A 188 3.53 -5.33 -6.36
CA LYS A 188 3.98 -6.69 -6.12
C LYS A 188 5.06 -6.75 -5.04
N LYS A 189 4.98 -7.78 -4.19
CA LYS A 189 6.03 -8.11 -3.21
C LYS A 189 7.26 -8.71 -3.91
N ASN A 190 7.03 -9.48 -4.97
CA ASN A 190 8.06 -10.14 -5.78
C ASN A 190 7.62 -10.19 -7.26
N LYS A 191 8.29 -10.96 -8.14
CA LYS A 191 7.93 -10.97 -9.58
C LYS A 191 6.51 -11.50 -9.86
N THR A 192 5.99 -12.36 -9.01
CA THR A 192 4.79 -13.16 -9.27
C THR A 192 3.61 -12.82 -8.37
N GLU A 193 3.86 -12.22 -7.21
CA GLU A 193 2.87 -12.08 -6.14
C GLU A 193 2.55 -10.63 -5.83
N TRP A 194 1.26 -10.28 -5.88
CA TRP A 194 0.75 -8.99 -5.44
C TRP A 194 0.80 -8.89 -3.91
N VAL A 195 1.06 -7.69 -3.37
CA VAL A 195 1.03 -7.49 -1.91
C VAL A 195 -0.36 -7.80 -1.38
N LEU A 196 -1.41 -7.32 -2.05
CA LEU A 196 -2.79 -7.71 -1.79
C LEU A 196 -3.44 -8.27 -3.06
N PRO A 197 -4.14 -9.42 -2.98
CA PRO A 197 -4.93 -9.92 -4.09
C PRO A 197 -6.14 -9.00 -4.32
N ASP A 198 -6.78 -9.10 -5.49
CA ASP A 198 -7.98 -8.30 -5.78
C ASP A 198 -9.14 -8.73 -4.86
N ASP A 199 -9.67 -7.78 -4.10
CA ASP A 199 -10.81 -7.97 -3.20
C ASP A 199 -12.13 -8.16 -3.96
N GLY A 200 -12.18 -7.76 -5.24
CA GLY A 200 -13.38 -7.72 -6.05
C GLY A 200 -14.47 -6.85 -5.41
N THR A 201 -15.70 -7.36 -5.35
CA THR A 201 -16.82 -6.68 -4.67
C THR A 201 -17.11 -7.26 -3.27
N ASN A 202 -16.17 -8.04 -2.70
CA ASN A 202 -16.40 -8.76 -1.45
C ASN A 202 -15.76 -8.02 -0.26
N ALA A 203 -16.58 -7.30 0.51
CA ALA A 203 -16.12 -6.57 1.69
C ALA A 203 -15.41 -7.46 2.72
N SER A 204 -15.87 -8.70 2.90
CA SER A 204 -15.24 -9.67 3.82
C SER A 204 -13.86 -10.10 3.33
N LEU A 205 -13.64 -10.16 2.01
CA LEU A 205 -12.32 -10.45 1.45
C LEU A 205 -11.36 -9.28 1.66
N SER A 206 -11.84 -8.04 1.51
CA SER A 206 -11.06 -6.85 1.83
C SER A 206 -10.63 -6.81 3.30
N VAL A 207 -11.52 -7.20 4.21
CA VAL A 207 -11.21 -7.42 5.63
C VAL A 207 -10.19 -8.54 5.82
N GLN A 208 -10.33 -9.66 5.14
CA GLN A 208 -9.39 -10.77 5.28
C GLN A 208 -8.01 -10.40 4.75
N ASN A 209 -7.90 -9.74 3.60
CA ASN A 209 -6.62 -9.33 3.02
C ASN A 209 -5.92 -8.24 3.84
N SER A 210 -6.74 -7.42 4.49
CA SER A 210 -6.31 -6.47 5.51
C SER A 210 -5.78 -7.12 6.80
N LEU A 211 -6.20 -8.35 7.11
CA LEU A 211 -5.84 -9.12 8.32
C LEU A 211 -4.78 -10.20 8.04
N SER A 212 -4.75 -10.80 6.85
CA SER A 212 -3.89 -11.92 6.47
C SER A 212 -2.45 -11.51 6.13
N GLN A 213 -2.16 -10.21 6.19
CA GLN A 213 -0.79 -9.66 6.23
C GLN A 213 -0.12 -9.88 7.61
N GLU A 214 -0.48 -10.99 8.29
CA GLU A 214 0.15 -11.47 9.51
C GLU A 214 1.57 -11.92 9.19
N GLY A 215 2.45 -10.95 9.45
CA GLY A 215 3.86 -10.95 9.17
C GLY A 215 4.49 -9.59 9.45
N ASN A 216 3.76 -8.45 9.33
CA ASN A 216 4.15 -7.16 9.98
C ASN A 216 3.25 -5.91 9.75
N LEU A 217 2.04 -5.97 9.21
CA LEU A 217 1.14 -4.81 9.21
C LEU A 217 -0.34 -5.24 9.21
N GLU A 218 -0.97 -5.21 10.39
CA GLU A 218 -2.43 -5.35 10.52
C GLU A 218 -3.10 -4.03 10.12
N VAL A 219 -3.88 -4.04 9.04
CA VAL A 219 -4.67 -2.88 8.57
C VAL A 219 -6.09 -3.32 8.31
N ALA A 220 -6.84 -3.75 9.34
CA ALA A 220 -8.23 -4.20 9.19
C ALA A 220 -9.17 -3.07 8.70
N LEU A 221 -9.59 -3.08 7.43
CA LEU A 221 -10.72 -2.28 6.95
C LEU A 221 -12.05 -3.00 7.25
N THR A 222 -12.38 -3.21 8.53
CA THR A 222 -13.68 -3.79 8.91
C THR A 222 -14.80 -2.76 8.83
N PHE A 223 -15.85 -3.12 8.11
CA PHE A 223 -17.11 -2.41 8.14
C PHE A 223 -18.20 -3.38 8.60
N SER A 224 -18.49 -3.32 9.89
CA SER A 224 -19.45 -4.19 10.58
C SER A 224 -20.78 -4.30 9.82
N ASP A 225 -21.14 -5.54 9.47
CA ASP A 225 -22.51 -5.92 9.18
C ASP A 225 -23.31 -5.90 10.49
N ALA A 226 -24.10 -4.85 10.67
CA ALA A 226 -25.30 -4.98 11.49
C ALA A 226 -26.36 -5.62 10.58
N PRO A 227 -27.02 -6.72 11.00
CA PRO A 227 -28.11 -7.29 10.22
C PRO A 227 -29.19 -6.23 10.04
N ALA A 228 -29.61 -6.04 8.78
CA ALA A 228 -30.80 -5.26 8.48
C ALA A 228 -31.99 -5.89 9.22
N LYS A 229 -32.65 -5.10 10.06
CA LYS A 229 -34.00 -5.38 10.53
C LYS A 229 -34.99 -4.79 9.53
#